data_AF-A0A497CS37-F1
#
_entry.id   AF-A0A497CS37-F1
#
_cell.length_a   1.000
_cell.length_b   1.000
_cell.length_c   1.000
_cell.angle_alpha   90.00
_cell.angle_beta   90.00
_cell.angle_gamma   90.00
#
_symmetry.space_group_name_H-M   'P 1'
#
loop_
_entity.id
_entity.type
_entity.pdbx_description
1 polymer ?
#
loop_
_entity_poly.entity_id
_entity_poly.type
_entity_poly.pdbx_seq_one_letter_code
_entity_poly.pdbx_strand_id
1 'polypeptide(L)'
;MVKQKTNKKIMENNILESIRKQLFEINNLSSDDRYFYLSQYVGSVLNDILKLIKLADNKEKKQIYKSRYDGLYLTLDKEVWSAKNAFNKAKKKNARPIRINEYNTILKNAIQQINFELSSLMSNDDYH
;
A
#
# COMPACT_ATOMS: atom_id res chain seq x y z
N MET A 1 -24.78 21.13 -13.57
CA MET A 1 -24.20 20.31 -12.47
C MET A 1 -23.89 18.86 -12.85
N VAL A 2 -24.39 18.31 -13.97
CA VAL A 2 -24.11 16.90 -14.38
C VAL A 2 -22.65 16.68 -14.80
N LYS A 3 -22.05 17.59 -15.58
CA LYS A 3 -20.66 17.45 -16.08
C LYS A 3 -19.58 17.35 -14.97
N GLN A 4 -19.77 18.04 -13.84
CA GLN A 4 -18.79 18.02 -12.73
C GLN A 4 -18.79 16.68 -11.98
N LYS A 5 -19.96 16.06 -11.79
CA LYS A 5 -20.06 14.74 -11.14
C LYS A 5 -19.41 13.65 -11.99
N THR A 6 -19.58 13.71 -13.32
CA THR A 6 -18.96 12.78 -14.26
C THR A 6 -17.43 12.89 -14.25
N ASN A 7 -16.88 14.12 -14.24
CA ASN A 7 -15.43 14.33 -14.19
C ASN A 7 -14.80 13.82 -12.89
N LYS A 8 -15.46 14.03 -11.74
CA LYS A 8 -14.97 13.48 -10.45
C LYS A 8 -14.94 11.96 -10.46
N LYS A 9 -15.97 11.30 -11.00
CA LYS A 9 -16.02 9.83 -11.09
C LYS A 9 -14.91 9.27 -12.00
N ILE A 10 -14.64 9.94 -13.13
CA ILE A 10 -13.51 9.56 -14.02
C ILE A 10 -12.18 9.72 -13.29
N MET A 11 -11.96 10.84 -12.60
CA MET A 11 -10.73 11.07 -11.82
C MET A 11 -10.54 10.05 -10.71
N GLU A 12 -11.61 9.71 -10.00
CA GLU A 12 -11.59 8.69 -8.95
C GLU A 12 -11.20 7.32 -9.50
N ASN A 13 -11.83 6.91 -10.61
CA ASN A 13 -11.52 5.64 -11.27
C ASN A 13 -10.05 5.59 -11.74
N ASN A 14 -9.53 6.68 -12.32
CA ASN A 14 -8.12 6.74 -12.74
C ASN A 14 -7.16 6.56 -11.56
N ILE A 15 -7.50 7.12 -10.39
CA ILE A 15 -6.67 6.96 -9.19
C ILE A 15 -6.74 5.52 -8.67
N LEU A 16 -7.94 4.91 -8.64
CA LEU A 16 -8.11 3.52 -8.25
C LEU A 16 -7.37 2.57 -9.20
N GLU A 17 -7.40 2.82 -10.51
CA GLU A 17 -6.66 2.05 -11.51
C GLU A 17 -5.14 2.19 -11.34
N SER A 18 -4.65 3.39 -10.99
CA SER A 18 -3.25 3.59 -10.63
C SER A 18 -2.84 2.75 -9.42
N ILE A 19 -3.68 2.72 -8.38
CA ILE A 19 -3.47 1.88 -7.20
C ILE A 19 -3.47 0.39 -7.60
N ARG A 20 -4.40 -0.07 -8.47
CA ARG A 20 -4.43 -1.45 -8.99
C ARG A 20 -3.12 -1.82 -9.68
N LYS A 21 -2.62 -0.95 -10.55
CA LYS A 21 -1.38 -1.17 -11.29
C LYS A 21 -0.18 -1.28 -10.35
N GLN A 22 -0.05 -0.36 -9.41
CA GLN A 22 1.04 -0.37 -8.41
C GLN A 22 1.00 -1.64 -7.55
N LEU A 23 -0.19 -2.11 -7.15
CA LEU A 23 -0.38 -3.38 -6.44
C LEU A 23 0.06 -4.58 -7.26
N PHE A 24 -0.33 -4.62 -8.54
CA PHE A 24 0.07 -5.66 -9.44
C PHE A 24 1.60 -5.69 -9.61
N GLU A 25 2.24 -4.53 -9.77
CA GLU A 25 3.69 -4.42 -9.90
C GLU A 25 4.41 -4.94 -8.64
N ILE A 26 4.02 -4.50 -7.43
CA ILE A 26 4.60 -5.00 -6.17
C ILE A 26 4.47 -6.51 -6.04
N ASN A 27 3.32 -7.08 -6.43
CA ASN A 27 3.07 -8.52 -6.34
C ASN A 27 3.86 -9.35 -7.36
N ASN A 28 4.43 -8.73 -8.40
CA ASN A 28 5.26 -9.40 -9.41
C ASN A 28 6.76 -9.13 -9.28
N LEU A 29 7.17 -8.20 -8.40
CA LEU A 29 8.59 -7.98 -8.09
C LEU A 29 9.23 -9.23 -7.46
N SER A 30 10.54 -9.40 -7.68
CA SER A 30 11.34 -10.38 -6.93
C SER A 30 11.35 -10.03 -5.43
N SER A 31 11.62 -10.99 -4.54
CA SER A 31 11.69 -10.71 -3.10
C SER A 31 12.75 -9.65 -2.75
N ASP A 32 13.87 -9.64 -3.48
CA ASP A 32 14.95 -8.67 -3.30
C ASP A 32 14.54 -7.29 -3.80
N ASP A 33 13.83 -7.19 -4.93
CA ASP A 33 13.35 -5.90 -5.44
C ASP A 33 12.22 -5.32 -4.58
N ARG A 34 11.33 -6.18 -4.04
CA ARG A 34 10.29 -5.74 -3.10
C ARG A 34 10.91 -5.02 -1.91
N TYR A 35 12.03 -5.49 -1.38
CA TYR A 35 12.74 -4.79 -0.30
C TYR A 35 13.04 -3.32 -0.65
N PHE A 36 13.70 -3.10 -1.79
CA PHE A 36 14.23 -1.81 -2.17
C PHE A 36 13.13 -0.83 -2.56
N TYR A 37 12.05 -1.35 -3.15
CA TYR A 37 11.02 -0.50 -3.72
C TYR A 37 9.72 -0.44 -2.91
N LEU A 38 9.49 -1.30 -1.91
CA LEU A 38 8.23 -1.34 -1.15
C LEU A 38 7.88 0.02 -0.54
N SER A 39 8.87 0.73 0.02
CA SER A 39 8.62 2.04 0.62
C SER A 39 8.17 3.09 -0.40
N GLN A 40 8.74 3.05 -1.61
CA GLN A 40 8.39 3.94 -2.70
C GLN A 40 6.98 3.65 -3.22
N TYR A 41 6.67 2.37 -3.46
CA TYR A 41 5.35 1.96 -3.94
C TYR A 41 4.24 2.29 -2.95
N VAL A 42 4.42 1.94 -1.67
CA VAL A 42 3.42 2.25 -0.64
C VAL A 42 3.29 3.76 -0.44
N GLY A 43 4.40 4.52 -0.49
CA GLY A 43 4.36 5.98 -0.47
C GLY A 43 3.56 6.57 -1.62
N SER A 44 3.68 6.01 -2.83
CA SER A 44 2.88 6.39 -3.99
C SER A 44 1.39 6.07 -3.79
N VAL A 45 1.05 4.86 -3.32
CA VAL A 45 -0.33 4.46 -3.00
C VAL A 45 -0.95 5.34 -1.91
N LEU A 46 -0.20 5.69 -0.86
CA LEU A 46 -0.66 6.60 0.20
C LEU A 46 -1.00 7.99 -0.37
N ASN A 47 -0.19 8.50 -1.30
CA ASN A 47 -0.48 9.76 -1.99
C ASN A 47 -1.76 9.67 -2.85
N ASP A 48 -1.98 8.54 -3.50
CA ASP A 48 -3.20 8.32 -4.28
C ASP A 48 -4.45 8.21 -3.38
N ILE A 49 -4.35 7.58 -2.22
CA ILE A 49 -5.43 7.56 -1.22
C ILE A 49 -5.70 8.96 -0.66
N LEU A 50 -4.69 9.80 -0.44
CA LEU A 50 -4.90 11.21 -0.06
C LEU A 50 -5.67 11.98 -1.13
N LYS A 51 -5.43 11.71 -2.42
CA LYS A 51 -6.21 12.30 -3.51
C LYS A 51 -7.67 11.81 -3.46
N LEU A 52 -7.91 10.52 -3.20
CA LEU A 52 -9.26 9.97 -3.03
C LEU A 52 -10.01 10.61 -1.85
N ILE A 53 -9.35 10.84 -0.71
CA ILE A 53 -9.93 11.54 0.46
C ILE A 53 -10.37 12.96 0.09
N LYS A 54 -9.55 13.69 -0.67
CA LYS A 54 -9.84 15.05 -1.12
C LYS A 54 -11.00 15.09 -2.13
N LEU A 55 -11.11 14.06 -2.98
CA LEU A 55 -12.14 13.95 -4.02
C LEU A 55 -13.49 13.44 -3.52
N ALA A 56 -13.50 12.63 -2.45
CA ALA A 56 -14.73 12.03 -1.94
C ALA A 56 -15.73 13.11 -1.48
N ASP A 57 -16.97 13.01 -1.95
CA ASP A 57 -18.01 14.00 -1.68
C ASP A 57 -18.85 13.67 -0.43
N ASN A 58 -18.81 12.44 0.07
CA ASN A 58 -19.54 12.02 1.27
C ASN A 58 -18.61 11.66 2.43
N LYS A 59 -19.12 11.79 3.66
CA LYS A 59 -18.35 11.59 4.90
C LYS A 59 -17.91 10.13 5.09
N GLU A 60 -18.78 9.18 4.75
CA GLU A 60 -18.54 7.75 4.91
C GLU A 60 -17.37 7.26 4.05
N LYS A 61 -17.39 7.59 2.76
CA LYS A 61 -16.35 7.31 1.77
C LYS A 61 -15.02 7.97 2.14
N LYS A 62 -15.05 9.22 2.61
CA LYS A 62 -13.84 9.86 3.18
C LYS A 62 -13.27 9.07 4.35
N GLN A 63 -14.13 8.56 5.23
CA GLN A 63 -13.71 7.81 6.40
C GLN A 63 -13.15 6.42 6.03
N ILE A 64 -13.72 5.77 5.03
CA ILE A 64 -13.16 4.53 4.44
C ILE A 64 -11.75 4.80 3.93
N TYR A 65 -11.56 5.80 3.05
CA TYR A 65 -10.24 6.12 2.52
C TYR A 65 -9.23 6.54 3.59
N LYS A 66 -9.68 7.30 4.61
CA LYS A 66 -8.83 7.68 5.73
C LYS A 66 -8.38 6.46 6.56
N SER A 67 -9.31 5.54 6.86
CA SER A 67 -8.98 4.30 7.55
C SER A 67 -7.92 3.49 6.80
N ARG A 68 -8.03 3.41 5.47
CA ARG A 68 -7.01 2.74 4.62
C ARG A 68 -5.68 3.45 4.61
N TYR A 69 -5.70 4.78 4.55
CA TYR A 69 -4.48 5.58 4.68
C TYR A 69 -3.78 5.30 6.00
N ASP A 70 -4.51 5.34 7.12
CA ASP A 70 -3.95 5.14 8.46
C ASP A 70 -3.40 3.71 8.62
N GLY A 71 -4.11 2.69 8.15
CA GLY A 71 -3.66 1.29 8.18
C GLY A 71 -2.40 1.04 7.34
N LEU A 72 -2.34 1.60 6.13
CA LEU A 72 -1.15 1.51 5.27
C LEU A 72 0.03 2.31 5.81
N TYR A 73 -0.21 3.48 6.39
CA TYR A 73 0.82 4.30 7.00
C TYR A 73 1.47 3.59 8.19
N LEU A 74 0.65 3.01 9.08
CA LEU A 74 1.13 2.21 10.21
C LEU A 74 1.93 0.99 9.74
N THR A 75 1.47 0.31 8.69
CA THR A 75 2.19 -0.81 8.09
C THR A 75 3.53 -0.34 7.53
N LEU A 76 3.55 0.76 6.77
CA LEU A 76 4.76 1.31 6.18
C LEU A 76 5.78 1.72 7.25
N ASP A 77 5.36 2.49 8.25
CA ASP A 77 6.23 2.99 9.32
C ASP A 77 6.83 1.84 10.12
N LYS A 78 5.99 0.89 10.55
CA LYS A 78 6.43 -0.28 11.31
C LYS A 78 7.34 -1.20 10.51
N GLU A 79 6.99 -1.49 9.26
CA GLU A 79 7.67 -2.51 8.44
C GLU A 79 8.96 -1.97 7.84
N VAL A 80 8.98 -0.74 7.31
CA VAL A 80 10.22 -0.13 6.79
C VAL A 80 11.22 0.11 7.91
N TRP A 81 10.77 0.56 9.08
CA TRP A 81 11.65 0.73 10.23
C TRP A 81 12.17 -0.62 10.74
N SER A 82 11.33 -1.64 10.83
CA SER A 82 11.72 -3.00 11.24
C SER A 82 12.67 -3.66 10.24
N ALA A 83 12.40 -3.56 8.94
CA ALA A 83 13.24 -4.05 7.85
C ALA A 83 14.62 -3.38 7.85
N LYS A 84 14.67 -2.04 7.95
CA LYS A 84 15.91 -1.27 8.04
C LYS A 84 16.73 -1.66 9.28
N ASN A 85 16.07 -1.87 10.41
CA ASN A 85 16.72 -2.33 11.63
C ASN A 85 17.24 -3.78 11.53
N ALA A 86 16.47 -4.69 10.95
CA ALA A 86 16.87 -6.07 10.71
C ALA A 86 18.07 -6.15 9.75
N PHE A 87 18.04 -5.40 8.65
CA PHE A 87 19.14 -5.29 7.69
C PHE A 87 20.42 -4.72 8.34
N ASN A 88 20.30 -3.62 9.08
CA ASN A 88 21.43 -3.03 9.80
C ASN A 88 22.02 -4.00 10.85
N LYS A 89 21.16 -4.77 11.53
CA LYS A 89 21.56 -5.82 12.47
C LYS A 89 22.22 -7.01 11.77
N ALA A 90 21.76 -7.40 10.57
CA ALA A 90 22.35 -8.46 9.76
C ALA A 90 23.73 -8.05 9.21
N LYS A 91 23.91 -6.76 8.86
CA LYS A 91 25.20 -6.21 8.39
C LYS A 91 26.26 -6.12 9.51
N LYS A 92 25.84 -5.86 10.75
CA LYS A 92 26.75 -5.66 11.90
C LYS A 92 27.23 -6.94 12.61
N LYS A 93 26.65 -8.11 12.37
CA LYS A 93 27.05 -9.37 13.01
C LYS A 93 27.04 -10.49 11.99
N ASN A 94 28.03 -11.39 12.02
CA ASN A 94 28.15 -12.61 11.19
C ASN A 94 26.98 -13.63 11.36
N ALA A 95 25.77 -13.20 11.74
CA ALA A 95 24.56 -14.00 11.95
C ALA A 95 23.66 -14.03 10.69
N ARG A 96 24.27 -14.23 9.52
CA ARG A 96 23.65 -14.00 8.21
C ARG A 96 22.33 -14.77 7.96
N PRO A 97 22.18 -16.08 8.24
CA PRO A 97 20.98 -16.81 7.80
C PRO A 97 19.71 -16.52 8.61
N ILE A 98 19.82 -16.49 9.94
CA ILE A 98 18.66 -16.34 10.85
C ILE A 98 18.01 -14.97 10.68
N ARG A 99 18.82 -13.92 10.51
CA ARG A 99 18.32 -12.54 10.37
C ARG A 99 17.76 -12.24 8.98
N ILE A 100 18.21 -12.95 7.94
CA ILE A 100 17.60 -12.90 6.60
C ILE A 100 16.19 -13.51 6.64
N ASN A 101 16.01 -14.62 7.36
CA ASN A 101 14.68 -15.21 7.53
C ASN A 101 13.72 -14.30 8.32
N GLU A 102 14.17 -13.74 9.45
CA GLU A 102 13.37 -12.76 10.20
C GLU A 102 12.96 -11.56 9.32
N TYR A 103 13.92 -11.03 8.58
CA TYR A 103 13.71 -9.95 7.61
C TYR A 103 12.66 -10.34 6.54
N ASN A 104 12.77 -11.53 5.94
CA ASN A 104 11.82 -12.02 4.93
C ASN A 104 10.42 -12.25 5.51
N THR A 105 10.30 -12.71 6.76
CA THR A 105 9.01 -12.88 7.44
C THR A 105 8.30 -11.54 7.66
N ILE A 106 9.04 -10.54 8.15
CA ILE A 106 8.55 -9.16 8.33
C ILE A 106 8.05 -8.62 6.98
N LEU A 107 8.87 -8.71 5.92
CA LEU A 107 8.49 -8.28 4.57
C LEU A 107 7.22 -8.99 4.04
N LYS A 108 7.10 -10.31 4.26
CA LYS A 108 5.92 -11.08 3.84
C LYS A 108 4.66 -10.58 4.55
N ASN A 109 4.74 -10.31 5.85
CA ASN A 109 3.62 -9.81 6.64
C ASN A 109 3.22 -8.40 6.20
N ALA A 110 4.19 -7.53 5.91
CA ALA A 110 3.96 -6.20 5.35
C ALA A 110 3.15 -6.27 4.05
N ILE A 111 3.59 -7.11 3.11
CA ILE A 111 2.93 -7.30 1.81
C ILE A 111 1.52 -7.86 2.00
N GLN A 112 1.33 -8.81 2.91
CA GLN A 112 0.00 -9.34 3.22
C GLN A 112 -0.93 -8.27 3.79
N GLN A 113 -0.47 -7.43 4.71
CA GLN A 113 -1.28 -6.35 5.27
C GLN A 113 -1.61 -5.28 4.22
N ILE A 114 -0.65 -4.93 3.36
CA ILE A 114 -0.88 -4.02 2.22
C ILE A 114 -1.96 -4.57 1.29
N ASN A 115 -1.84 -5.85 0.90
CA ASN A 115 -2.84 -6.50 0.07
C ASN A 115 -4.21 -6.56 0.77
N PHE A 116 -4.25 -6.81 2.08
CA PHE A 116 -5.49 -6.79 2.86
C PHE A 116 -6.15 -5.41 2.84
N GLU A 117 -5.43 -4.35 3.22
CA GLU A 117 -5.98 -2.99 3.26
C GLU A 117 -6.48 -2.53 1.89
N LEU A 118 -5.75 -2.89 0.83
CA LEU A 118 -6.03 -2.45 -0.52
C LEU A 118 -7.08 -3.29 -1.26
N SER A 119 -7.28 -4.56 -0.89
CA SER A 119 -8.31 -5.42 -1.52
C SER A 119 -9.72 -4.83 -1.42
N SER A 120 -10.01 -4.14 -0.32
CA SER A 120 -11.29 -3.47 -0.08
C SER A 120 -11.52 -2.21 -0.94
N LEU A 121 -10.47 -1.65 -1.55
CA LEU A 121 -10.62 -0.52 -2.48
C LEU A 121 -11.03 -0.98 -3.88
N MET A 122 -10.87 -2.27 -4.17
CA MET A 122 -11.08 -2.87 -5.49
C MET A 122 -12.36 -3.68 -5.57
N SER A 123 -13.05 -3.87 -4.45
CA SER A 123 -14.38 -4.48 -4.36
C SER A 123 -15.43 -3.52 -4.94
N ASN A 124 -15.51 -3.46 -6.26
CA ASN A 124 -16.67 -3.06 -7.03
C ASN A 124 -16.50 -3.70 -8.39
N ASP A 125 -17.02 -4.92 -8.53
CA ASP A 125 -17.94 -5.30 -9.61
C ASP A 125 -18.75 -6.54 -9.12
N ASP A 126 -20.05 -6.30 -8.92
CA ASP A 126 -21.21 -7.20 -8.96
C ASP A 126 -21.36 -8.44 -8.04
N TYR A 127 -22.30 -8.33 -7.07
CA TYR A 127 -23.33 -9.35 -6.80
C TYR A 127 -24.55 -8.67 -6.16
N HIS A 128 -25.44 -8.16 -7.02
CA HIS A 128 -26.88 -8.19 -6.81
C HIS A 128 -27.45 -9.27 -7.74
#